data_AF-S6T5F0-F1
#
_entry.id   AF-S6T5F0-F1
#
_cell.length_a   1.000
_cell.length_b   1.000
_cell.length_c   1.000
_cell.angle_alpha   90.00
_cell.angle_beta   90.00
_cell.angle_gamma   90.00
#
_symmetry.space_group_name_H-M   'P 1'
#
loop_
_entity.id
_entity.type
_entity.pdbx_description
1 polymer ?
#
loop_
_entity_poly.entity_id
_entity_poly.type
_entity_poly.pdbx_seq_one_letter_code
_entity_poly.pdbx_strand_id
1 'polypeptide(L)'
;EAGAVAERTLQTRIIEIPVLYNDPWTHETLMRFRDRHQDPGSTDLEYAARINNLADVDAFIAAHSGAPWFVSMVGFVAGLPFMFQMVERERQLQVPKYLRPRTDTPKLTLGHGGCFGCIYSVRGAGGYQMFGVTPAPIYDPQQGLAYLKEHMVFFRPGDIVQFKPVDRETYDLAVIEVEAGRFDLLIRPVEFSLDAFLADPVGYPKSLQEALA
;
A
#
# COMPACT_ATOMS: atom_id res chain seq x y z
N GLU A 1 14.39 -21.34 34.92
CA GLU A 1 14.59 -19.93 34.57
C GLU A 1 13.82 -19.65 33.30
N ALA A 2 12.73 -18.88 33.39
CA ALA A 2 12.01 -18.43 32.21
C ALA A 2 12.85 -17.33 31.58
N GLY A 3 13.54 -17.65 30.48
CA GLY A 3 14.32 -16.66 29.74
C GLY A 3 13.42 -15.49 29.38
N ALA A 4 13.83 -14.27 29.76
CA ALA A 4 13.17 -13.05 29.34
C ALA A 4 13.02 -13.11 27.82
N VAL A 5 11.78 -13.16 27.34
CA VAL A 5 11.50 -12.98 25.92
C VAL A 5 12.09 -11.64 25.57
N ALA A 6 13.07 -11.60 24.66
CA ALA A 6 13.62 -10.35 24.16
C ALA A 6 12.44 -9.46 23.75
N GLU A 7 12.44 -8.22 24.22
CA GLU A 7 11.39 -7.24 23.92
C GLU A 7 11.17 -7.22 22.41
N ARG A 8 9.94 -7.51 21.98
CA ARG A 8 9.62 -7.68 20.55
C ARG A 8 9.39 -6.33 19.89
N THR A 9 10.38 -5.46 20.01
CA THR A 9 10.35 -4.08 19.53
C THR A 9 11.23 -3.89 18.29
N LEU A 10 10.89 -2.88 17.50
CA LEU A 10 11.60 -2.52 16.27
C LEU A 10 11.67 -0.99 16.16
N GLN A 11 12.89 -0.45 16.10
CA GLN A 11 13.10 0.94 15.66
C GLN A 11 12.87 1.01 14.15
N THR A 12 11.84 1.74 13.74
CA THR A 12 11.41 1.82 12.35
C THR A 12 10.90 3.22 12.02
N ARG A 13 10.16 3.34 10.93
CA ARG A 13 9.53 4.57 10.47
C ARG A 13 8.11 4.29 10.00
N ILE A 14 7.25 5.27 10.20
CA ILE A 14 5.96 5.36 9.52
C ILE A 14 6.09 6.31 8.33
N ILE A 15 5.49 5.92 7.20
CA ILE A 15 5.58 6.61 5.92
C ILE A 15 4.16 6.87 5.41
N GLU A 16 3.83 8.13 5.17
CA GLU A 16 2.57 8.49 4.51
C GLU A 16 2.72 8.36 2.99
N ILE A 17 1.92 7.50 2.35
CA ILE A 17 1.93 7.29 0.90
C ILE A 17 0.64 7.87 0.29
N PRO A 18 0.72 8.94 -0.51
CA PRO A 18 -0.44 9.47 -1.21
C PRO A 18 -0.89 8.49 -2.30
N VAL A 19 -2.20 8.27 -2.43
CA VAL A 19 -2.79 7.37 -3.41
C VAL A 19 -4.02 8.01 -4.03
N LEU A 20 -4.03 8.12 -5.36
CA LEU A 20 -5.23 8.40 -6.12
C LEU A 20 -5.96 7.07 -6.33
N TYR A 21 -6.98 6.81 -5.50
CA TYR A 21 -7.84 5.63 -5.67
C TYR A 21 -8.77 5.81 -6.87
N ASN A 22 -9.13 4.69 -7.51
CA ASN A 22 -9.97 4.67 -8.71
C ASN A 22 -9.48 5.61 -9.82
N ASP A 23 -8.16 5.71 -9.97
CA ASP A 23 -7.54 6.55 -11.00
C ASP A 23 -7.88 6.05 -12.42
N PRO A 24 -7.92 6.94 -13.43
CA PRO A 24 -8.35 6.57 -14.77
C PRO A 24 -7.42 5.56 -15.47
N TRP A 25 -6.12 5.52 -15.15
CA TRP A 25 -5.15 4.69 -15.86
C TRP A 25 -5.18 3.23 -15.38
N THR A 26 -5.27 3.04 -14.06
CA THR A 26 -5.50 1.75 -13.44
C THR A 26 -6.90 1.25 -13.80
N HIS A 27 -7.91 2.12 -13.81
CA HIS A 27 -9.26 1.78 -14.25
C HIS A 27 -9.30 1.32 -15.72
N GLU A 28 -8.68 2.06 -16.63
CA GLU A 28 -8.57 1.62 -18.03
C GLU A 28 -7.87 0.26 -18.13
N THR A 29 -6.76 0.10 -17.40
CA THR A 29 -5.99 -1.15 -17.44
C THR A 29 -6.78 -2.33 -16.90
N LEU A 30 -7.44 -2.19 -15.75
CA LEU A 30 -8.24 -3.27 -15.18
C LEU A 30 -9.37 -3.65 -16.14
N MET A 31 -10.02 -2.67 -16.79
CA MET A 31 -11.13 -2.94 -17.70
C MET A 31 -10.71 -3.69 -18.96
N ARG A 32 -9.51 -3.44 -19.49
CA ARG A 32 -8.95 -4.20 -20.63
C ARG A 32 -8.73 -5.70 -20.34
N PHE A 33 -8.63 -6.10 -19.06
CA PHE A 33 -8.39 -7.48 -18.64
C PHE A 33 -9.54 -8.10 -17.84
N ARG A 34 -10.78 -7.60 -18.00
CA ARG A 34 -11.96 -8.16 -17.29
C ARG A 34 -12.16 -9.66 -17.54
N ASP A 35 -11.82 -10.18 -18.71
CA ASP A 35 -11.92 -11.61 -19.06
C ASP A 35 -11.03 -12.54 -18.20
N ARG A 36 -10.12 -11.96 -17.42
CA ARG A 36 -9.20 -12.68 -16.51
C ARG A 36 -9.62 -12.58 -15.04
N HIS A 37 -10.63 -11.76 -14.74
CA HIS A 37 -11.12 -11.47 -13.40
C HIS A 37 -12.22 -12.46 -12.98
N GLN A 38 -12.46 -12.57 -11.67
CA GLN A 38 -13.51 -13.40 -11.06
C GLN A 38 -14.91 -12.91 -11.44
N ASP A 39 -15.03 -11.60 -11.59
CA ASP A 39 -16.27 -10.90 -11.91
C ASP A 39 -15.98 -9.90 -13.04
N PRO A 40 -16.15 -10.29 -14.31
CA PRO A 40 -15.88 -9.42 -15.44
C PRO A 40 -16.79 -8.19 -15.53
N GLY A 41 -17.92 -8.18 -14.80
CA GLY A 41 -18.91 -7.11 -14.83
C GLY A 41 -18.65 -5.96 -13.85
N SER A 42 -17.63 -6.08 -13.00
CA SER A 42 -17.27 -5.08 -11.99
C SER A 42 -15.82 -4.64 -12.09
N THR A 43 -15.53 -3.48 -11.53
CA THR A 43 -14.17 -3.01 -11.24
C THR A 43 -13.57 -3.79 -10.06
N ASP A 44 -12.25 -3.72 -9.91
CA ASP A 44 -11.55 -4.37 -8.81
C ASP A 44 -12.00 -3.85 -7.44
N LEU A 45 -12.31 -2.54 -7.34
CA LEU A 45 -12.81 -1.91 -6.12
C LEU A 45 -14.23 -2.35 -5.78
N GLU A 46 -15.14 -2.38 -6.76
CA GLU A 46 -16.52 -2.85 -6.55
C GLU A 46 -16.54 -4.33 -6.13
N TYR A 47 -15.71 -5.15 -6.79
CA TYR A 47 -15.54 -6.55 -6.40
C TYR A 47 -15.01 -6.68 -4.97
N ALA A 48 -13.94 -5.93 -4.63
CA ALA A 48 -13.33 -5.96 -3.31
C ALA A 48 -14.28 -5.50 -2.20
N ALA A 49 -15.02 -4.40 -2.41
CA ALA A 49 -16.04 -3.92 -1.49
C ALA A 49 -17.10 -4.99 -1.22
N ARG A 50 -17.65 -5.56 -2.30
CA ARG A 50 -18.72 -6.57 -2.22
C ARG A 50 -18.31 -7.82 -1.46
N ILE A 51 -17.14 -8.39 -1.76
CA ILE A 51 -16.72 -9.65 -1.10
C ILE A 51 -16.27 -9.44 0.36
N ASN A 52 -15.95 -8.21 0.75
CA ASN A 52 -15.65 -7.83 2.13
C ASN A 52 -16.90 -7.32 2.88
N ASN A 53 -18.10 -7.47 2.30
CA ASN A 53 -19.38 -7.05 2.88
C ASN A 53 -19.43 -5.55 3.25
N LEU A 54 -18.76 -4.72 2.46
CA LEU A 54 -18.81 -3.26 2.62
C LEU A 54 -19.90 -2.68 1.72
N ALA A 55 -20.46 -1.55 2.14
CA ALA A 55 -21.63 -0.96 1.49
C ALA A 55 -21.35 -0.54 0.04
N ASP A 56 -20.17 0.01 -0.21
CA ASP A 56 -19.75 0.58 -1.48
C ASP A 56 -18.22 0.71 -1.58
N VAL A 57 -17.76 1.28 -2.68
CA VAL A 57 -16.34 1.53 -2.96
C VAL A 57 -15.73 2.51 -1.96
N ASP A 58 -16.45 3.55 -1.55
CA ASP A 58 -15.94 4.56 -0.61
C ASP A 58 -15.71 3.96 0.78
N ALA A 59 -16.62 3.11 1.25
CA ALA A 59 -16.46 2.34 2.47
C ALA A 59 -15.24 1.40 2.40
N PHE A 60 -14.98 0.78 1.25
CA PHE A 60 -13.78 -0.02 1.04
C PHE A 60 -12.50 0.81 1.07
N ILE A 61 -12.46 1.94 0.37
CA ILE A 61 -11.30 2.84 0.37
C ILE A 61 -11.02 3.32 1.79
N ALA A 62 -12.05 3.76 2.52
CA ALA A 62 -11.93 4.19 3.91
C ALA A 62 -11.38 3.07 4.82
N ALA A 63 -11.85 1.84 4.66
CA ALA A 63 -11.32 0.70 5.41
C ALA A 63 -9.87 0.36 5.02
N HIS A 64 -9.53 0.44 3.73
CA HIS A 64 -8.21 0.11 3.20
C HIS A 64 -7.14 1.12 3.63
N SER A 65 -7.44 2.41 3.50
CA SER A 65 -6.52 3.49 3.86
C SER A 65 -6.59 3.87 5.33
N GLY A 66 -7.66 3.54 6.06
CA GLY A 66 -7.87 3.99 7.43
C GLY A 66 -6.96 3.37 8.49
N ALA A 67 -6.21 2.32 8.14
CA ALA A 67 -5.27 1.67 9.04
C ALA A 67 -3.85 1.61 8.45
N PRO A 68 -2.80 1.64 9.29
CA PRO A 68 -1.43 1.40 8.87
C PRO A 68 -1.21 -0.02 8.33
N TRP A 69 -0.12 -0.18 7.59
CA TRP A 69 0.27 -1.40 6.91
C TRP A 69 1.73 -1.73 7.24
N PHE A 70 1.99 -2.94 7.71
CA PHE A 70 3.33 -3.40 8.06
C PHE A 70 4.01 -4.06 6.86
N VAL A 71 5.16 -3.54 6.42
CA VAL A 71 5.97 -4.12 5.34
C VAL A 71 6.67 -5.37 5.86
N SER A 72 6.20 -6.55 5.47
CA SER A 72 6.77 -7.84 5.91
C SER A 72 7.95 -8.31 5.05
N MET A 73 7.93 -7.97 3.76
CA MET A 73 8.98 -8.34 2.81
C MET A 73 9.08 -7.28 1.71
N VAL A 74 10.26 -7.14 1.14
CA VAL A 74 10.50 -6.33 -0.07
C VAL A 74 11.15 -7.23 -1.11
N GLY A 75 10.58 -7.34 -2.32
CA GLY A 75 11.10 -8.27 -3.34
C GLY A 75 10.15 -8.52 -4.50
N PHE A 76 10.25 -9.68 -5.15
CA PHE A 76 9.56 -10.06 -6.40
C PHE A 76 9.99 -9.25 -7.63
N VAL A 77 9.62 -7.97 -7.70
CA VAL A 77 10.06 -7.07 -8.77
C VAL A 77 10.57 -5.78 -8.12
N ALA A 78 11.83 -5.42 -8.41
CA ALA A 78 12.50 -4.15 -8.08
C ALA A 78 11.87 -3.35 -6.92
N GLY A 79 12.03 -3.79 -5.67
CA GLY A 79 11.60 -3.02 -4.50
C GLY A 79 10.11 -3.04 -4.16
N LEU A 80 9.31 -3.92 -4.77
CA LEU A 80 7.89 -4.08 -4.42
C LEU A 80 7.73 -4.53 -2.95
N PRO A 81 6.97 -3.80 -2.12
CA PRO A 81 6.69 -4.19 -0.74
C PRO A 81 5.50 -5.15 -0.66
N PHE A 82 5.59 -6.15 0.20
CA PHE A 82 4.47 -6.98 0.63
C PHE A 82 4.04 -6.56 2.03
N MET A 83 2.81 -6.09 2.14
CA MET A 83 2.31 -5.42 3.34
C MET A 83 1.08 -6.13 3.89
N PHE A 84 0.96 -6.19 5.21
CA PHE A 84 -0.27 -6.60 5.89
C PHE A 84 -0.91 -5.42 6.59
N GLN A 85 -2.23 -5.36 6.60
CA GLN A 85 -2.94 -4.32 7.32
C GLN A 85 -2.78 -4.54 8.83
N MET A 86 -2.54 -3.48 9.60
CA MET A 86 -2.41 -3.54 11.05
C MET A 86 -3.78 -3.39 11.72
N VAL A 87 -4.64 -4.38 11.51
CA VAL A 87 -5.99 -4.47 12.12
C VAL A 87 -6.24 -5.88 12.63
N GLU A 88 -7.21 -6.01 13.53
CA GLU A 88 -7.73 -7.30 14.00
C GLU A 88 -8.19 -8.19 12.83
N ARG A 89 -8.16 -9.51 13.04
CA ARG A 89 -8.40 -10.51 11.99
C ARG A 89 -9.77 -10.34 11.33
N GLU A 90 -10.78 -9.99 12.11
CA GLU A 90 -12.17 -9.80 11.68
C GLU A 90 -12.33 -8.59 10.76
N ARG A 91 -11.39 -7.64 10.82
CA ARG A 91 -11.35 -6.43 10.00
C ARG A 91 -10.38 -6.53 8.81
N GLN A 92 -9.60 -7.61 8.72
CA GLN A 92 -8.65 -7.79 7.62
C GLN A 92 -9.39 -7.85 6.30
N LEU A 93 -9.07 -6.91 5.42
CA LEU A 93 -9.52 -6.98 4.03
C LEU A 93 -8.84 -8.17 3.34
N GLN A 94 -9.66 -8.95 2.62
CA GLN A 94 -9.19 -10.11 1.85
C GLN A 94 -9.72 -10.00 0.43
N VAL A 95 -8.82 -10.07 -0.55
CA VAL A 95 -9.23 -10.02 -1.95
C VAL A 95 -8.41 -10.98 -2.81
N PRO A 96 -9.02 -11.98 -3.47
CA PRO A 96 -8.26 -12.98 -4.23
C PRO A 96 -7.56 -12.36 -5.44
N LYS A 97 -6.42 -12.94 -5.80
CA LYS A 97 -5.72 -12.64 -7.06
C LYS A 97 -6.61 -13.01 -8.25
N TYR A 98 -6.45 -12.34 -9.38
CA TYR A 98 -7.13 -12.66 -10.63
C TYR A 98 -6.99 -14.14 -10.98
N LEU A 99 -8.01 -14.71 -11.64
CA LEU A 99 -8.00 -16.11 -12.11
C LEU A 99 -6.83 -16.37 -13.06
N ARG A 100 -6.51 -15.38 -13.91
CA ARG A 100 -5.32 -15.35 -14.76
C ARG A 100 -4.62 -14.01 -14.58
N PRO A 101 -3.29 -13.95 -14.43
CA PRO A 101 -2.60 -12.69 -14.27
C PRO A 101 -2.78 -11.81 -15.52
N ARG A 102 -2.87 -10.49 -15.31
CA ARG A 102 -2.80 -9.50 -16.39
C ARG A 102 -1.38 -9.47 -16.94
N THR A 103 -1.26 -9.21 -18.24
CA THR A 103 0.04 -9.00 -18.89
C THR A 103 0.54 -7.57 -18.78
N ASP A 104 -0.30 -6.67 -18.27
CA ASP A 104 0.02 -5.26 -18.05
C ASP A 104 -0.60 -4.77 -16.73
N THR A 105 0.13 -3.95 -16.01
CA THR A 105 -0.21 -3.31 -14.73
C THR A 105 0.65 -2.06 -14.68
N PRO A 106 0.07 -0.85 -14.56
CA PRO A 106 0.83 0.39 -14.53
C PRO A 106 1.87 0.40 -13.40
N LYS A 107 2.94 1.17 -13.58
CA LYS A 107 3.87 1.43 -12.48
C LYS A 107 3.16 2.20 -11.38
N LEU A 108 3.61 2.01 -10.15
CA LEU A 108 3.12 2.62 -8.91
C LEU A 108 1.66 2.31 -8.57
N THR A 109 1.06 1.30 -9.22
CA THR A 109 -0.26 0.81 -8.87
C THR A 109 -0.26 0.22 -7.46
N LEU A 110 -1.21 0.63 -6.63
CA LEU A 110 -1.56 0.01 -5.37
C LEU A 110 -2.35 -1.28 -5.66
N GLY A 111 -1.78 -2.41 -5.29
CA GLY A 111 -2.36 -3.73 -5.49
C GLY A 111 -2.76 -4.44 -4.19
N HIS A 112 -3.73 -5.36 -4.27
CA HIS A 112 -4.12 -6.23 -3.16
C HIS A 112 -4.41 -7.67 -3.62
N GLY A 113 -3.84 -8.67 -2.94
CA GLY A 113 -4.01 -10.08 -3.27
C GLY A 113 -3.86 -11.01 -2.06
N GLY A 114 -4.90 -11.78 -1.75
CA GLY A 114 -5.05 -12.43 -0.44
C GLY A 114 -5.27 -11.35 0.62
N CYS A 115 -4.43 -11.35 1.65
CA CYS A 115 -4.35 -10.32 2.69
C CYS A 115 -3.20 -9.33 2.47
N PHE A 116 -2.52 -9.40 1.33
CA PHE A 116 -1.34 -8.60 1.06
C PHE A 116 -1.68 -7.38 0.23
N GLY A 117 -1.31 -6.20 0.72
CA GLY A 117 -1.15 -5.00 -0.07
C GLY A 117 0.24 -4.95 -0.71
N CYS A 118 0.35 -4.30 -1.88
CA CYS A 118 1.63 -4.04 -2.53
C CYS A 118 1.59 -2.74 -3.34
N ILE A 119 2.77 -2.24 -3.72
CA ILE A 119 2.90 -1.18 -4.73
C ILE A 119 3.78 -1.75 -5.86
N TYR A 120 3.24 -1.78 -7.08
CA TYR A 120 3.96 -2.24 -8.25
C TYR A 120 5.05 -1.22 -8.63
N SER A 121 6.30 -1.48 -8.33
CA SER A 121 7.39 -0.51 -8.56
C SER A 121 7.62 -0.17 -10.03
N VAL A 122 7.39 -1.13 -10.94
CA VAL A 122 7.55 -0.98 -12.39
C VAL A 122 6.34 -1.56 -13.11
N ARG A 123 6.12 -1.10 -14.36
CA ARG A 123 5.05 -1.63 -15.22
C ARG A 123 5.36 -3.07 -15.60
N GLY A 124 4.36 -3.96 -15.52
CA GLY A 124 4.57 -5.37 -15.85
C GLY A 124 3.34 -6.25 -15.64
N ALA A 125 3.54 -7.57 -15.67
CA ALA A 125 2.48 -8.52 -15.40
C ALA A 125 2.09 -8.53 -13.90
N GLY A 126 0.81 -8.73 -13.60
CA GLY A 126 0.29 -8.64 -12.23
C GLY A 126 -1.01 -9.40 -12.05
N GLY A 127 -1.14 -10.09 -10.92
CA GLY A 127 -2.35 -10.84 -10.56
C GLY A 127 -3.15 -10.24 -9.40
N TYR A 128 -2.64 -9.20 -8.72
CA TYR A 128 -3.37 -8.61 -7.60
C TYR A 128 -4.49 -7.70 -8.14
N GLN A 129 -5.54 -7.49 -7.35
CA GLN A 129 -6.53 -6.45 -7.62
C GLN A 129 -5.86 -5.09 -7.58
N MET A 130 -6.28 -4.15 -8.43
CA MET A 130 -5.68 -2.83 -8.56
C MET A 130 -6.66 -1.76 -8.07
N PHE A 131 -6.22 -0.92 -7.13
CA PHE A 131 -7.11 0.01 -6.43
C PHE A 131 -6.84 1.49 -6.72
N GLY A 132 -5.65 1.81 -7.20
CA GLY A 132 -5.23 3.17 -7.46
C GLY A 132 -3.76 3.25 -7.81
N VAL A 133 -3.23 4.48 -7.80
CA VAL A 133 -1.82 4.75 -8.12
C VAL A 133 -1.24 5.78 -7.14
N THR A 134 0.01 5.59 -6.75
CA THR A 134 0.76 6.60 -5.99
C THR A 134 1.65 7.41 -6.95
N PRO A 135 1.83 8.73 -6.74
CA PRO A 135 2.79 9.51 -7.52
C PRO A 135 4.23 9.17 -7.10
N ALA A 136 4.44 8.61 -5.89
CA ALA A 136 5.74 8.44 -5.28
C ALA A 136 6.52 7.25 -5.89
N PRO A 137 7.68 7.49 -6.54
CA PRO A 137 8.56 6.40 -6.92
C PRO A 137 9.06 5.63 -5.69
N ILE A 138 8.96 4.31 -5.74
CA ILE A 138 9.45 3.40 -4.68
C ILE A 138 10.70 2.62 -5.09
N TYR A 139 11.08 2.77 -6.36
CA TYR A 139 12.30 2.26 -6.96
C TYR A 139 12.80 3.28 -7.99
N ASP A 140 14.05 3.71 -7.85
CA ASP A 140 14.70 4.62 -8.79
C ASP A 140 16.22 4.34 -8.87
N PRO A 141 16.69 3.68 -9.94
CA PRO A 141 18.12 3.41 -10.13
C PRO A 141 18.94 4.67 -10.41
N GLN A 142 18.32 5.79 -10.79
CA GLN A 142 19.00 7.08 -10.97
C GLN A 142 19.07 7.88 -9.67
N GLN A 143 18.31 7.46 -8.65
CA GLN A 143 18.27 8.07 -7.32
C GLN A 143 18.09 9.59 -7.39
N GLY A 144 17.13 10.06 -8.19
CA GLY A 144 16.87 11.48 -8.43
C GLY A 144 16.28 12.20 -7.22
N LEU A 145 15.37 11.52 -6.51
CA LEU A 145 14.64 12.07 -5.36
C LEU A 145 15.41 11.94 -4.05
N ALA A 146 15.22 12.91 -3.14
CA ALA A 146 15.94 13.00 -1.87
C ALA A 146 15.84 11.71 -1.03
N TYR A 147 14.62 11.18 -0.86
CA TYR A 147 14.37 9.97 -0.06
C TYR A 147 14.87 8.66 -0.70
N LEU A 148 15.37 8.71 -1.94
CA LEU A 148 15.99 7.58 -2.66
C LEU A 148 17.52 7.75 -2.82
N LYS A 149 18.13 8.83 -2.31
CA LYS A 149 19.56 9.10 -2.48
C LYS A 149 20.48 8.06 -1.85
N GLU A 150 20.08 7.47 -0.73
CA GLU A 150 20.89 6.45 -0.05
C GLU A 150 20.74 5.06 -0.71
N HIS A 151 19.54 4.75 -1.22
CA HIS A 151 19.26 3.43 -1.78
C HIS A 151 18.18 3.51 -2.87
N MET A 152 18.42 2.83 -4.00
CA MET A 152 17.49 2.84 -5.15
C MET A 152 16.15 2.12 -4.88
N VAL A 153 16.08 1.26 -3.86
CA VAL A 153 14.82 0.65 -3.37
C VAL A 153 14.42 1.36 -2.08
N PHE A 154 13.20 1.89 -2.03
CA PHE A 154 12.74 2.75 -0.93
C PHE A 154 12.42 1.98 0.35
N PHE A 155 11.57 0.95 0.26
CA PHE A 155 11.05 0.24 1.43
C PHE A 155 12.05 -0.74 2.01
N ARG A 156 11.94 -0.95 3.33
CA ARG A 156 12.68 -1.95 4.11
C ARG A 156 11.67 -2.84 4.85
N PRO A 157 11.97 -4.14 5.06
CA PRO A 157 11.16 -4.95 5.96
C PRO A 157 11.07 -4.29 7.34
N GLY A 158 9.86 -4.20 7.88
CA GLY A 158 9.56 -3.52 9.14
C GLY A 158 9.11 -2.07 9.01
N ASP A 159 9.18 -1.45 7.82
CA ASP A 159 8.56 -0.14 7.57
C ASP A 159 7.04 -0.22 7.81
N ILE A 160 6.46 0.88 8.31
CA ILE A 160 5.00 1.03 8.47
C ILE A 160 4.51 2.04 7.43
N VAL A 161 3.46 1.70 6.70
CA VAL A 161 2.88 2.50 5.63
C VAL A 161 1.49 2.96 6.03
N GLN A 162 1.23 4.25 5.93
CA GLN A 162 -0.09 4.84 6.06
C GLN A 162 -0.51 5.35 4.68
N PHE A 163 -1.52 4.73 4.06
CA PHE A 163 -2.06 5.25 2.81
C PHE A 163 -2.91 6.50 3.07
N LYS A 164 -2.76 7.50 2.21
CA LYS A 164 -3.56 8.72 2.23
C LYS A 164 -4.28 8.87 0.89
N PRO A 165 -5.61 8.68 0.84
CA PRO A 165 -6.38 9.03 -0.33
C PRO A 165 -6.16 10.51 -0.68
N VAL A 166 -5.88 10.78 -1.95
CA VAL A 166 -5.75 12.15 -2.47
C VAL A 166 -6.66 12.31 -3.68
N ASP A 167 -7.06 13.55 -3.96
CA ASP A 167 -7.78 13.89 -5.18
C ASP A 167 -6.84 14.01 -6.39
N ARG A 168 -7.45 14.24 -7.55
CA ARG A 168 -6.72 14.31 -8.82
C ARG A 168 -5.77 15.51 -8.88
N GLU A 169 -6.18 16.66 -8.35
CA GLU A 169 -5.37 17.87 -8.36
C GLU A 169 -4.09 17.67 -7.53
N THR A 170 -4.23 17.14 -6.32
CA THR A 170 -3.11 16.81 -5.43
C THR A 170 -2.17 15.79 -6.06
N TYR A 171 -2.73 14.76 -6.72
CA TYR A 171 -1.94 13.76 -7.44
C TYR A 171 -1.12 14.39 -8.58
N ASP A 172 -1.77 15.18 -9.44
CA ASP A 172 -1.12 15.79 -10.61
C ASP A 172 -0.01 16.77 -10.17
N LEU A 173 -0.24 17.56 -9.11
CA LEU A 173 0.79 18.40 -8.51
C LEU A 173 1.98 17.58 -7.98
N ALA A 174 1.71 16.47 -7.28
CA ALA A 174 2.77 15.60 -6.79
C ALA A 174 3.60 14.99 -7.93
N VAL A 175 2.97 14.61 -9.05
CA VAL A 175 3.68 14.13 -10.25
C VAL A 175 4.62 15.21 -10.81
N ILE A 176 4.18 16.46 -10.90
CA ILE A 176 5.02 17.58 -11.33
C ILE A 176 6.23 17.75 -10.40
N GLU A 177 6.03 17.66 -9.09
CA GLU A 177 7.13 17.76 -8.12
C GLU A 177 8.10 16.56 -8.22
N VAL A 178 7.61 15.36 -8.54
CA VAL A 178 8.45 14.17 -8.79
C VAL A 178 9.34 14.40 -9.99
N GLU A 179 8.76 14.86 -11.11
CA GLU A 179 9.50 15.14 -12.35
C GLU A 179 10.54 16.26 -12.16
N ALA A 180 10.23 17.22 -11.29
CA ALA A 180 11.15 18.29 -10.93
C ALA A 180 12.20 17.91 -9.87
N GLY A 181 12.16 16.68 -9.33
CA GLY A 181 13.09 16.21 -8.30
C GLY A 181 12.89 16.86 -6.93
N ARG A 182 11.72 17.49 -6.68
CA ARG A 182 11.39 18.23 -5.46
C ARG A 182 10.39 17.52 -4.56
N PHE A 183 9.74 16.47 -5.05
CA PHE A 183 8.80 15.68 -4.26
C PHE A 183 9.53 14.95 -3.12
N ASP A 184 8.89 14.94 -1.95
CA ASP A 184 9.34 14.18 -0.79
C ASP A 184 8.17 13.51 -0.09
N LEU A 185 8.46 12.47 0.67
CA LEU A 185 7.49 11.73 1.46
C LEU A 185 7.51 12.19 2.92
N LEU A 186 6.33 12.21 3.55
CA LEU A 186 6.23 12.42 4.98
C LEU A 186 6.65 11.13 5.70
N ILE A 187 7.83 11.18 6.34
CA ILE A 187 8.45 10.05 7.04
C ILE A 187 8.73 10.47 8.49
N ARG A 188 8.40 9.60 9.44
CA ARG A 188 8.60 9.83 10.87
C ARG A 188 9.18 8.60 11.56
N PRO A 189 10.24 8.73 12.38
CA PRO A 189 10.77 7.62 13.15
C PRO A 189 9.76 7.20 14.23
N VAL A 190 9.59 5.90 14.42
CA VAL A 190 8.71 5.31 15.44
C VAL A 190 9.34 4.04 16.02
N GLU A 191 8.97 3.71 17.25
CA GLU A 191 9.23 2.39 17.82
C GLU A 191 7.96 1.54 17.70
N PHE A 192 8.06 0.43 16.98
CA PHE A 192 7.00 -0.58 16.95
C PHE A 192 7.20 -1.59 18.08
N SER A 193 6.14 -1.94 18.80
CA SER A 193 6.12 -2.99 19.82
C SER A 193 5.01 -3.98 19.50
N LEU A 194 5.39 -5.24 19.25
CA LEU A 194 4.41 -6.29 18.97
C LEU A 194 3.49 -6.54 20.16
N ASP A 195 4.04 -6.55 21.38
CA ASP A 195 3.24 -6.83 22.58
C ASP A 195 2.25 -5.71 22.87
N ALA A 196 2.62 -4.44 22.62
CA ALA A 196 1.69 -3.31 22.72
C ALA A 196 0.59 -3.36 21.64
N PHE A 197 0.95 -3.71 20.40
CA PHE A 197 -0.04 -3.90 19.33
C PHE A 197 -1.02 -5.03 19.64
N LEU A 198 -0.54 -6.17 20.18
CA LEU A 198 -1.42 -7.29 20.54
C LEU A 198 -2.32 -6.97 21.75
N ALA A 199 -1.87 -6.10 22.66
CA ALA A 199 -2.66 -5.67 23.81
C ALA A 199 -3.78 -4.68 23.43
N ASP A 200 -3.56 -3.84 22.42
CA ASP A 200 -4.55 -2.88 21.92
C ASP A 200 -4.49 -2.74 20.38
N PRO A 201 -5.02 -3.72 19.63
CA PRO A 201 -4.93 -3.74 18.17
C PRO A 201 -5.81 -2.68 17.47
N VAL A 202 -6.60 -1.92 18.24
CA VAL A 202 -7.48 -0.85 17.71
C VAL A 202 -6.91 0.54 18.02
N GLY A 203 -6.41 0.77 19.23
CA GLY A 203 -5.83 2.05 19.64
C GLY A 203 -4.36 2.20 19.26
N TYR A 204 -3.56 1.13 19.34
CA TYR A 204 -2.13 1.18 19.03
C TYR A 204 -1.83 1.64 17.57
N PRO A 205 -2.54 1.17 16.53
CA PRO A 205 -2.32 1.71 15.19
C PRO A 205 -2.63 3.20 15.05
N LYS A 206 -3.55 3.75 15.87
CA LYS A 206 -3.86 5.18 15.85
C LYS A 206 -2.72 6.02 16.43
N SER A 207 -2.06 5.55 17.49
CA SER A 207 -0.90 6.26 18.03
C SER A 207 0.28 6.28 17.05
N LEU A 208 0.43 5.26 16.21
CA LEU A 208 1.39 5.29 15.09
C LEU A 208 1.00 6.34 14.04
N GLN A 209 -0.28 6.48 13.71
CA GLN A 209 -0.77 7.50 12.76
C GLN A 209 -0.58 8.91 13.31
N GLU A 210 -0.77 9.13 14.61
CA GLU A 210 -0.55 10.42 15.27
C GLU A 210 0.90 10.92 15.12
N ALA A 211 1.88 10.02 14.95
CA ALA A 211 3.26 10.43 14.68
C ALA A 211 3.43 11.18 13.34
N LEU A 212 2.47 11.06 12.41
CA LEU A 212 2.44 11.79 11.13
C LEU A 212 1.81 13.20 11.24
N ALA A 213 1.15 13.53 12.36
CA ALA A 213 0.62 14.87 12.60
C ALA A 213 1.75 15.90 12.85
#